data_AF-A0A5C8TPB8-F1
#
_entry.id   AF-A0A5C8TPB8-F1
#
_cell.length_a   1.000
_cell.length_b   1.000
_cell.length_c   1.000
_cell.angle_alpha   90.00
_cell.angle_beta   90.00
_cell.angle_gamma   90.00
#
_symmetry.space_group_name_H-M   'P 1'
#
loop_
_entity.id
_entity.type
_entity.pdbx_description
1 polymer ?
#
loop_
_entity_poly.entity_id
_entity_poly.type
_entity_poly.pdbx_seq_one_letter_code
_entity_poly.pdbx_strand_id
1 'polypeptide(L)' 'MIRLLAAAALAACLAGCETAGQPTVPASLLTCSDAPTWRKGGMQRDVAGYVVDLRDAHADCRDKLGAVRSIVEPAP' A
#
# COMPACT_ATOMS: atom_id res chain seq x y z
N MET A 1 36.44 -34.90 13.55
CA MET A 1 35.49 -34.96 12.42
C MET A 1 34.08 -34.51 12.83
N ILE A 2 33.47 -35.05 13.89
CA ILE A 2 32.15 -34.63 14.41
C ILE A 2 32.03 -33.12 14.71
N ARG A 3 33.08 -32.49 15.24
CA ARG A 3 33.08 -31.03 15.54
C ARG A 3 32.99 -30.14 14.30
N LEU A 4 33.56 -30.59 13.16
CA LEU A 4 33.51 -29.84 11.89
C LEU A 4 32.12 -29.94 11.25
N LEU A 5 31.48 -31.11 11.36
CA LEU A 5 30.10 -31.32 10.88
C LEU A 5 29.09 -30.49 11.69
N ALA A 6 29.26 -30.41 13.01
CA ALA A 6 28.42 -29.58 13.87
C ALA A 6 28.54 -28.08 13.55
N ALA A 7 29.76 -27.59 13.29
CA ALA A 7 29.98 -26.20 12.90
C ALA A 7 29.38 -25.86 11.53
N ALA A 8 29.50 -26.77 10.56
CA ALA A 8 28.91 -26.60 9.23
C ALA A 8 27.37 -26.57 9.27
N ALA A 9 26.75 -27.44 10.07
CA ALA A 9 25.29 -27.45 10.25
C ALA A 9 24.78 -26.16 10.89
N LEU A 10 25.50 -25.62 11.87
CA LEU A 10 25.13 -24.36 12.52
C LEU A 10 25.23 -23.16 11.57
N ALA A 11 26.26 -23.12 10.71
CA ALA A 11 26.42 -22.08 9.70
C ALA A 11 25.32 -22.13 8.62
N ALA A 12 24.89 -23.34 8.22
CA ALA A 12 23.80 -23.52 7.26
C ALA A 12 22.45 -23.02 7.80
N CYS A 13 22.18 -23.18 9.10
CA CYS A 13 20.96 -22.66 9.73
C CYS A 13 20.91 -21.12 9.79
N LEU A 14 22.07 -20.45 9.86
CA LEU A 14 22.17 -18.99 9.95
C LEU A 14 22.11 -18.31 8.58
N ALA A 15 22.50 -19.00 7.50
CA ALA A 15 22.47 -18.48 6.14
C ALA A 15 21.06 -18.33 5.55
N GLY A 16 20.04 -18.94 6.17
CA GLY A 16 18.64 -18.83 5.74
C GLY A 16 17.87 -17.66 6.35
N CYS A 17 18.49 -16.88 7.24
CA CYS A 17 17.85 -15.73 7.88
C CYS A 17 18.02 -14.48 7.01
N GLU A 18 17.42 -14.49 5.81
CA GLU A 18 17.24 -13.25 5.07
C GLU A 18 16.04 -12.52 5.67
N THR A 19 16.32 -11.47 6.45
CA THR A 19 15.29 -10.52 6.87
C THR A 19 14.75 -9.86 5.61
N ALA A 20 13.59 -10.32 5.14
CA ALA A 20 12.86 -9.66 4.06
C ALA A 20 12.66 -8.20 4.46
N GLY A 21 13.33 -7.29 3.75
CA GLY A 21 13.21 -5.85 3.99
C GLY A 21 11.76 -5.43 3.83
N GLN A 22 11.29 -4.53 4.69
CA GLN A 22 9.94 -3.98 4.50
C GLN A 22 9.89 -3.19 3.19
N PRO A 23 8.85 -3.39 2.37
CA PRO A 23 8.68 -2.59 1.17
C PRO A 23 8.56 -1.10 1.54
N THR A 24 9.32 -0.25 0.83
CA THR A 24 9.24 1.20 1.02
C THR A 24 8.09 1.75 0.19
N VAL A 25 7.07 2.31 0.86
CA VAL A 25 5.92 2.94 0.20
C VAL A 25 6.15 4.45 0.09
N PRO A 26 6.09 5.06 -1.10
CA PRO A 26 6.18 6.51 -1.25
C PRO A 26 5.08 7.23 -0.46
N ALA A 27 5.45 8.30 0.26
CA ALA A 27 4.51 9.06 1.09
C ALA A 27 3.34 9.67 0.28
N SER A 28 3.55 9.96 -1.01
CA SER A 28 2.52 10.45 -1.92
C SER A 28 1.36 9.47 -2.14
N LEU A 29 1.57 8.17 -1.90
CA LEU A 29 0.53 7.15 -1.99
C LEU A 29 -0.27 6.99 -0.69
N LEU A 30 0.21 7.57 0.42
CA LEU A 30 -0.40 7.42 1.74
C LEU A 30 -1.47 8.47 2.05
N THR A 31 -1.68 9.43 1.13
CA THR A 31 -2.69 10.47 1.27
C THR A 31 -3.57 10.47 0.04
N CYS A 32 -4.87 10.35 0.23
CA CYS A 32 -5.86 10.40 -0.85
C CYS A 32 -6.58 11.74 -0.82
N SER A 33 -7.21 12.11 -1.94
CA SER A 33 -8.15 13.21 -1.96
C SER A 33 -9.29 12.97 -0.97
N ASP A 34 -9.63 13.99 -0.20
CA ASP A 34 -10.76 13.93 0.72
C ASP A 34 -12.08 13.83 -0.04
N ALA A 35 -13.05 13.14 0.57
CA ALA A 35 -14.41 13.16 0.06
C ALA A 35 -14.96 14.60 0.09
N PRO A 36 -15.66 15.05 -0.96
CA PRO A 36 -16.29 16.35 -0.95
C PRO A 36 -17.34 16.41 0.17
N THR A 37 -17.38 17.53 0.88
CA THR A 37 -18.41 17.80 1.87
C THR A 37 -19.65 18.38 1.20
N TRP A 38 -20.82 17.78 1.44
CA TRP A 38 -22.08 18.35 0.96
C TRP A 38 -22.34 19.70 1.64
N ARG A 39 -22.63 20.73 0.83
CA ARG A 39 -22.93 22.07 1.36
C ARG A 39 -24.35 22.10 1.92
N LYS A 40 -24.48 22.41 3.21
CA LYS A 40 -25.79 22.66 3.82
C LYS A 40 -26.46 23.84 3.10
N GLY A 41 -27.65 23.61 2.55
CA GLY A 41 -28.35 24.58 1.69
C GLY A 41 -28.00 24.51 0.20
N GLY A 42 -27.25 23.49 -0.24
CA GLY A 42 -27.01 23.23 -1.67
C GLY A 42 -28.30 22.99 -2.45
N MET A 43 -28.28 23.38 -3.73
CA MET A 43 -29.40 23.23 -4.65
C MET A 43 -29.36 21.86 -5.34
N GLN A 44 -30.51 21.40 -5.86
CA GLN A 44 -30.57 20.17 -6.67
C GLN A 44 -29.61 20.20 -7.88
N ARG A 45 -29.38 21.38 -8.47
CA ARG A 45 -28.43 21.54 -9.59
C ARG A 45 -26.98 21.22 -9.20
N ASP A 46 -26.64 21.31 -7.91
CA ASP A 46 -25.28 21.10 -7.40
C ASP A 46 -24.96 19.60 -7.20
N VAL A 47 -25.99 18.74 -7.22
CA VAL A 47 -25.84 17.30 -6.99
C VAL A 47 -24.94 16.65 -8.05
N ALA A 48 -25.08 17.05 -9.31
CA ALA A 48 -24.26 16.48 -10.39
C ALA A 48 -22.77 16.75 -10.17
N GLY A 49 -22.41 17.98 -9.80
CA GLY A 49 -21.03 18.34 -9.47
C GLY A 49 -20.51 17.57 -8.27
N TYR A 50 -21.30 17.49 -7.19
CA TYR A 50 -20.94 16.73 -6.00
C TYR A 50 -20.66 15.25 -6.28
N VAL A 51 -21.49 14.60 -7.10
CA VAL A 51 -21.30 13.19 -7.47
C VAL A 51 -20.03 12.98 -8.29
N VAL A 52 -19.71 13.91 -9.19
CA VAL A 52 -18.46 13.88 -9.96
C VAL A 52 -17.25 14.03 -9.03
N ASP A 53 -17.25 15.04 -8.16
CA ASP A 53 -16.17 15.26 -7.20
C ASP A 53 -15.96 14.03 -6.29
N LEU A 54 -17.06 13.40 -5.86
CA LEU A 54 -17.02 12.21 -5.02
C LEU A 54 -16.44 11.00 -5.76
N ARG A 55 -16.82 10.81 -7.02
CA ARG A 55 -16.26 9.76 -7.88
C ARG A 55 -14.76 9.96 -8.08
N ASP A 56 -14.33 11.19 -8.31
CA ASP A 56 -12.93 11.51 -8.59
C ASP A 56 -12.06 11.32 -7.34
N ALA A 57 -12.55 11.71 -6.16
CA ALA A 57 -11.90 11.39 -4.88
C ALA A 57 -11.79 9.88 -4.63
N HIS A 58 -12.83 9.11 -4.95
CA HIS A 58 -12.80 7.66 -4.87
C HIS A 58 -11.75 7.04 -5.81
N ALA A 59 -11.68 7.53 -7.06
CA ALA A 59 -10.74 7.03 -8.05
C ALA A 59 -9.28 7.24 -7.61
N ASP A 60 -8.95 8.44 -7.10
CA ASP A 60 -7.62 8.75 -6.56
C ASP A 60 -7.21 7.76 -5.46
N CYS A 61 -8.11 7.54 -4.49
CA CYS A 61 -7.85 6.61 -3.40
C CYS A 61 -7.65 5.17 -3.88
N ARG A 62 -8.52 4.71 -4.78
CA ARG A 62 -8.46 3.35 -5.33
C ARG A 62 -7.17 3.12 -6.11
N ASP A 63 -6.73 4.10 -6.90
CA ASP A 63 -5.54 3.98 -7.72
C ASP A 63 -4.26 3.99 -6.87
N LYS A 64 -4.18 4.85 -5.85
CA LYS A 64 -3.07 4.85 -4.89
C LYS A 64 -2.99 3.53 -4.12
N LEU A 65 -4.11 3.02 -3.61
CA LEU A 65 -4.15 1.73 -2.91
C LEU A 65 -3.79 0.56 -3.83
N GLY A 66 -4.16 0.63 -5.11
CA GLY A 66 -3.72 -0.32 -6.13
C GLY A 66 -2.20 -0.31 -6.30
N ALA A 67 -1.59 0.87 -6.38
CA ALA A 67 -0.14 1.01 -6.45
C ALA A 67 0.57 0.49 -5.18
N VAL A 68 0.03 0.78 -3.99
CA VAL A 68 0.55 0.25 -2.72
C VAL A 68 0.49 -1.29 -2.73
N ARG A 69 -0.62 -1.88 -3.19
CA ARG A 69 -0.74 -3.34 -3.31
C ARG A 69 0.36 -3.92 -4.19
N SER A 70 0.63 -3.33 -5.37
CA SER A 70 1.68 -3.81 -6.26
C SER A 70 3.09 -3.74 -5.66
N ILE A 71 3.33 -2.85 -4.69
CA ILE A 71 4.61 -2.72 -3.99
C ILE A 71 4.72 -3.77 -2.87
N VAL A 72 3.64 -4.01 -2.13
CA VAL A 72 3.63 -4.92 -0.96
C VAL A 72 3.44 -6.38 -1.36
N GLU A 73 2.72 -6.63 -2.44
CA GLU A 73 2.42 -7.96 -3.00
C GLU A 73 2.90 -8.03 -4.46
N PRO A 74 4.22 -7.94 -4.72
CA PRO A 74 4.72 -8.12 -6.08
C PRO A 74 4.38 -9.55 -6.55
N ALA A 75 3.85 -9.68 -7.76
CA ALA A 75 3.61 -10.98 -8.37
C ALA A 75 4.92 -11.80 -8.38
N PRO A 76 4.85 -13.12 -8.15
CA PRO A 76 6.03 -13.98 -8.07
C PRO A 76 6.84 -14.01 -9.36
#